data_AF-A0A3B8P4I9-F1
#
_entry.id   AF-A0A3B8P4I9-F1
#
_cell.length_a   1.000
_cell.length_b   1.000
_cell.length_c   1.000
_cell.angle_alpha   90.00
_cell.angle_beta   90.00
_cell.angle_gamma   90.00
#
_symmetry.space_group_name_H-M   'P 1'
#
loop_
_entity.id
_entity.type
_entity.pdbx_description
1 polymer ?
#
loop_
_entity_poly.entity_id
_entity_poly.type
_entity_poly.pdbx_seq_one_letter_code
_entity_poly.pdbx_strand_id
1 'polypeptide(L)' 'MPLLTTPFAELDLIRQPEQANDPLQAFDAADHYLLEHLHAQGPAADTRVLVLNDSFGALAASLAGHVH' A
#
# COMPACT_ATOMS: atom_id res chain seq x y z
N MET A 1 -15.78 2.77 -2.26
CA MET A 1 -14.73 1.73 -2.25
C MET A 1 -13.74 2.10 -1.14
N PRO A 2 -13.05 1.14 -0.51
CA PRO A 2 -12.20 1.44 0.63
C PRO A 2 -10.98 2.26 0.18
N LEU A 3 -10.78 3.42 0.82
CA LEU A 3 -9.71 4.35 0.52
C LEU A 3 -8.53 4.08 1.46
N LEU A 4 -7.37 3.79 0.88
CA LEU A 4 -6.10 3.73 1.61
C LEU A 4 -5.44 5.10 1.57
N THR A 5 -5.43 5.80 2.70
CA THR A 5 -4.73 7.09 2.84
C THR A 5 -3.44 6.86 3.59
N THR A 6 -2.30 7.22 3.00
CA THR A 6 -0.98 7.15 3.64
C THR A 6 -0.17 8.40 3.33
N PRO A 7 0.99 8.61 3.98
CA PRO A 7 1.86 9.75 3.68
C PRO A 7 2.41 9.76 2.25
N PHE A 8 2.39 8.61 1.54
CA PHE A 8 2.87 8.51 0.17
C PHE A 8 1.76 8.82 -0.84
N ALA A 9 0.57 8.22 -0.66
CA ALA A 9 -0.52 8.34 -1.61
C ALA A 9 -1.90 8.12 -0.96
N GLU A 10 -2.93 8.56 -1.67
CA GLU A 10 -4.32 8.22 -1.43
C GLU A 10 -4.82 7.33 -2.59
N LEU A 11 -5.19 6.10 -2.28
CA LEU A 11 -5.49 5.07 -3.28
C LEU A 11 -6.86 4.45 -3.03
N ASP A 12 -7.65 4.33 -4.09
CA ASP A 12 -8.86 3.52 -4.09
C ASP A 12 -8.51 2.10 -4.55
N LEU A 13 -8.59 1.13 -3.64
CA LEU A 13 -8.12 -0.24 -3.86
C LEU A 13 -9.27 -1.25 -3.74
N ILE A 14 -9.29 -2.19 -4.67
CA ILE A 14 -10.22 -3.32 -4.67
C ILE A 14 -9.49 -4.66 -4.74
N ARG A 15 -10.11 -5.67 -4.15
CA ARG A 15 -9.62 -7.06 -4.24
C ARG A 15 -9.89 -7.59 -5.64
N GLN A 16 -8.93 -8.35 -6.16
CA GLN A 16 -9.07 -9.07 -7.43
C GLN A 16 -8.99 -10.58 -7.19
N PRO A 17 -9.92 -11.39 -7.74
CA PRO A 17 -11.08 -10.98 -8.52
C PRO A 17 -12.14 -10.27 -7.67
N GLU A 18 -12.93 -9.39 -8.29
CA GLU A 18 -14.04 -8.72 -7.62
C GLU A 18 -15.12 -9.75 -7.24
N GLN A 19 -15.46 -9.83 -5.95
CA GLN A 19 -16.49 -10.72 -5.43
C GLN A 19 -17.64 -9.92 -4.83
N ALA A 20 -18.87 -10.22 -5.25
CA ALA A 20 -20.05 -9.58 -4.72
C ALA A 20 -20.22 -9.88 -3.22
N ASN A 21 -20.44 -8.84 -2.41
CA ASN A 21 -20.60 -8.92 -0.95
C ASN A 21 -19.37 -9.46 -0.20
N ASP A 22 -18.15 -9.32 -0.74
CA ASP A 22 -16.94 -9.62 0.03
C ASP A 22 -16.77 -8.57 1.15
N PRO A 23 -16.76 -8.97 2.45
CA PRO A 23 -16.51 -8.03 3.54
C PRO A 23 -15.04 -7.61 3.64
N LEU A 24 -14.13 -8.30 2.94
CA LEU A 24 -12.70 -8.06 3.04
C LEU A 24 -12.25 -6.86 2.20
N GLN A 25 -11.25 -6.16 2.70
CA GLN A 25 -10.62 -5.03 2.02
C GLN A 25 -9.35 -5.49 1.28
N ALA A 26 -8.88 -4.67 0.33
CA ALA A 26 -7.66 -4.92 -0.44
C ALA A 26 -6.38 -4.66 0.36
N PHE A 27 -6.50 -4.00 1.50
CA PHE A 27 -5.42 -3.66 2.40
C PHE A 27 -5.89 -3.88 3.84
N ASP A 28 -4.94 -3.91 4.77
CA ASP A 28 -5.21 -3.99 6.20
C ASP A 28 -4.41 -2.95 7.01
N ALA A 29 -4.51 -3.04 8.34
CA ALA A 29 -3.79 -2.14 9.23
C ALA A 29 -2.27 -2.34 9.20
N ALA A 30 -1.77 -3.51 8.80
CA ALA A 30 -0.34 -3.77 8.68
C ALA A 30 0.25 -3.03 7.48
N ASP A 31 -0.45 -2.99 6.35
CA ASP A 31 -0.03 -2.20 5.18
C ASP A 31 0.15 -0.72 5.54
N HIS A 32 -0.86 -0.13 6.20
CA HIS A 32 -0.82 1.25 6.66
C HIS A 32 0.33 1.48 7.66
N TYR A 33 0.52 0.55 8.61
CA TYR A 33 1.59 0.66 9.60
C TYR A 33 2.98 0.63 8.96
N LEU A 34 3.21 -0.25 7.98
CA LEU A 34 4.49 -0.35 7.27
C LEU A 34 4.80 0.94 6.50
N LEU A 35 3.81 1.53 5.83
CA LEU A 35 3.97 2.77 5.07
C LEU A 35 4.25 3.96 6.00
N GLU A 36 3.50 4.11 7.09
CA GLU A 36 3.78 5.13 8.12
C GLU A 36 5.19 4.97 8.71
N HIS A 37 5.56 3.73 9.04
CA HIS A 37 6.88 3.44 9.60
C HIS A 37 8.00 3.74 8.61
N LEU A 38 7.83 3.38 7.33
CA LEU A 38 8.80 3.69 6.29
C LEU A 38 8.91 5.20 6.06
N HIS A 39 7.79 5.92 6.03
CA HIS A 39 7.79 7.38 5.91
C HIS A 39 8.56 8.04 7.05
N ALA A 40 8.36 7.58 8.28
CA ALA A 40 9.07 8.08 9.45
C ALA A 40 10.59 7.83 9.41
N GLN A 41 11.05 6.80 8.69
CA GLN A 41 12.49 6.56 8.47
C GLN A 41 13.10 7.51 7.43
N GLY A 42 12.29 8.14 6.57
CA GLY A 42 12.75 9.09 5.56
C GLY A 42 13.69 8.49 4.51
N PRO A 43 13.32 7.41 3.80
CA PRO A 43 14.16 6.83 2.76
C PRO A 43 14.42 7.87 1.65
N ALA A 44 15.64 7.85 1.11
CA ALA A 44 15.97 8.65 -0.06
C ALA A 44 15.23 8.11 -1.29
N ALA A 45 14.95 8.96 -2.28
CA ALA A 45 14.17 8.56 -3.47
C ALA A 45 14.85 7.45 -4.31
N ASP A 46 16.15 7.24 -4.19
CA ASP A 46 16.92 6.18 -4.83
C ASP A 46 16.97 4.87 -4.01
N THR A 47 16.30 4.84 -2.86
CA THR A 47 16.22 3.65 -2.00
C THR A 47 15.50 2.54 -2.76
N ARG A 48 16.18 1.40 -2.88
CA ARG A 48 15.60 0.21 -3.49
C ARG A 48 14.76 -0.54 -2.48
N VAL A 49 13.47 -0.67 -2.74
CA VAL A 49 12.54 -1.35 -1.83
C VAL A 49 12.11 -2.70 -2.42
N LEU A 50 12.26 -3.75 -1.61
CA LEU A 50 11.72 -5.07 -1.92
C LEU A 50 10.43 -5.26 -1.14
N VAL A 51 9.33 -5.46 -1.85
CA VAL A 51 8.01 -5.76 -1.28
C VAL A 51 7.75 -7.27 -1.40
N LEU A 52 7.32 -7.91 -0.32
CA LEU A 52 7.03 -9.34 -0.28
C LEU A 52 5.61 -9.56 0.21
N ASN A 53 4.88 -10.49 -0.43
CA ASN A 53 3.52 -10.89 -0.09
C ASN A 53 2.48 -9.74 -0.11
N ASP A 54 2.68 -8.73 -0.96
CA ASP A 54 1.70 -7.68 -1.20
C ASP A 54 0.53 -8.23 -2.03
N SER A 55 -0.52 -8.64 -1.33
CA SER A 55 -1.60 -9.47 -1.88
C SER A 55 -2.41 -8.77 -2.97
N PHE A 56 -2.64 -7.47 -2.81
CA PHE A 56 -3.43 -6.66 -3.75
C PHE A 56 -2.71 -5.38 -4.19
N GLY A 57 -1.41 -5.28 -3.94
CA GLY A 57 -0.60 -4.17 -4.43
C GLY A 57 -0.68 -2.91 -3.57
N ALA A 58 -1.15 -2.98 -2.32
CA ALA A 58 -1.33 -1.80 -1.47
C ALA A 58 0.01 -1.09 -1.22
N LEU A 59 1.04 -1.86 -0.86
CA LEU A 59 2.38 -1.32 -0.58
C LEU A 59 3.07 -0.87 -1.87
N ALA A 60 3.07 -1.70 -2.90
CA ALA A 60 3.74 -1.41 -4.16
C ALA A 60 3.11 -0.19 -4.87
N ALA A 61 1.77 -0.08 -4.87
CA ALA A 61 1.08 1.06 -5.46
C ALA A 61 1.33 2.35 -4.67
N SER A 62 1.34 2.30 -3.33
CA SER A 62 1.63 3.48 -2.51
C SER A 62 3.07 3.97 -2.68
N LEU A 63 4.03 3.07 -2.91
CA LEU A 63 5.45 3.42 -3.06
C LEU A 63 5.87 3.76 -4.49
N ALA A 64 5.02 3.52 -5.48
CA ALA A 64 5.32 3.77 -6.89
C ALA A 64 5.66 5.26 -7.13
N GLY A 65 6.88 5.53 -7.58
CA GLY A 65 7.36 6.89 -7.86
C GLY A 65 7.91 7.65 -6.64
N HIS A 66 7.91 7.05 -5.45
CA HIS A 66 8.50 7.62 -4.24
C HIS A 66 9.87 7.00 -3.90
N VAL A 67 10.07 5.75 -4.31
CA VAL A 67 11.28 4.94 -4.11
C VAL A 67 11.56 4.12 -5.38
N HIS A 68 12.75 3.54 -5.48
CA HIS A 68 13.33 3.07 -6.74
C HIS A 68 13.31 1.55 -6.97
#